data_AF-A0A147BJC0-F1
#
_entry.id   AF-A0A147BJC0-F1
#
_cell.length_a   1.000
_cell.length_b   1.000
_cell.length_c   1.000
_cell.angle_alpha   90.00
_cell.angle_beta   90.00
_cell.angle_gamma   90.00
#
_symmetry.space_group_name_H-M   'P 1'
#
loop_
_entity.id
_entity.type
_entity.pdbx_description
1 polymer ?
#
loop_
_entity_poly.entity_id
_entity_poly.type
_entity_poly.pdbx_seq_one_letter_code
_entity_poly.pdbx_strand_id
1 'polypeptide(L)' 'YLPDGARHLLVIPKHLRDTVLATFHEDPTAGHLGTYKTYARLRSCYFWPGMYRTTETYVQSCVPCQHRKPSRHASDG' A
#
# COMPACT_ATOMS: atom_id res chain seq x y z
N TYR A 1 -12.10 20.44 15.05
CA TYR A 1 -11.69 19.25 15.83
C TYR A 1 -12.97 18.58 16.27
N LEU A 2 -13.20 17.31 15.90
CA LEU A 2 -14.38 16.60 16.38
C LEU A 2 -14.22 16.32 17.89
N PRO A 3 -15.29 16.43 18.69
CA PRO A 3 -15.24 16.36 20.15
C PRO A 3 -14.74 15.01 20.71
N ASP A 4 -14.70 13.97 19.89
CA ASP A 4 -14.44 12.57 20.20
C ASP A 4 -13.04 12.09 19.76
N GLY A 5 -12.19 12.98 19.21
CA GLY A 5 -10.86 12.60 18.74
C GLY A 5 -10.87 11.75 17.45
N ALA A 6 -12.06 11.52 16.88
CA ALA A 6 -12.22 10.85 15.60
C ALA A 6 -11.67 11.70 14.45
N ARG A 7 -10.86 11.08 13.59
CA ARG A 7 -10.37 11.68 12.34
C ARG A 7 -11.32 11.31 11.21
N HIS A 8 -11.85 12.33 10.52
CA HIS A 8 -12.49 12.10 9.22
C HIS A 8 -11.43 11.69 8.20
N LEU A 9 -11.65 10.57 7.53
CA LEU A 9 -10.82 10.11 6.42
C LEU A 9 -11.55 10.38 5.11
N LEU A 10 -10.81 10.78 4.08
CA LEU A 10 -11.37 10.94 2.74
C LEU A 10 -11.60 9.56 2.12
N VAL A 11 -12.82 9.35 1.63
CA VAL A 11 -13.16 8.12 0.91
C VAL A 11 -12.69 8.24 -0.53
N ILE A 12 -11.84 7.32 -0.98
CA ILE A 12 -11.27 7.36 -2.33
C ILE A 12 -12.14 6.56 -3.32
N PRO A 13 -12.70 7.21 -4.36
CA PRO A 13 -13.38 6.55 -5.47
C PRO A 13 -12.49 5.54 -6.17
N LYS A 14 -13.06 4.46 -6.72
CA LYS A 14 -12.31 3.35 -7.35
C LYS A 14 -11.26 3.82 -8.37
N HIS A 15 -11.62 4.77 -9.24
CA HIS A 15 -10.76 5.26 -10.32
C HIS A 15 -9.55 6.09 -9.84
N LEU A 16 -9.53 6.55 -8.58
CA LEU A 16 -8.40 7.31 -8.01
C LEU A 16 -7.48 6.45 -7.14
N ARG A 17 -7.86 5.20 -6.84
CA ARG A 17 -7.12 4.35 -5.90
C ARG A 17 -5.72 4.04 -6.41
N ASP A 18 -5.57 3.76 -7.70
CA ASP A 18 -4.27 3.42 -8.30
C ASP A 18 -3.31 4.61 -8.29
N THR A 19 -3.81 5.82 -8.56
CA THR A 19 -3.03 7.06 -8.47
C THR A 19 -2.54 7.31 -7.04
N VAL A 20 -3.43 7.13 -6.06
CA VAL A 20 -3.09 7.27 -4.64
C VAL A 20 -2.10 6.17 -4.21
N LEU A 21 -2.29 4.93 -4.65
CA LEU A 21 -1.37 3.83 -4.37
C LEU A 21 0.03 4.08 -4.93
N ALA A 22 0.13 4.51 -6.18
CA ALA A 22 1.39 4.86 -6.82
C ALA A 22 2.15 5.93 -6.03
N THR A 23 1.46 7.02 -5.67
CA THR A 23 2.06 8.14 -4.91
C THR A 23 2.67 7.68 -3.58
N PHE A 24 2.00 6.76 -2.87
CA PHE A 24 2.47 6.28 -1.57
C PHE A 24 3.49 5.13 -1.67
N HIS A 25 3.50 4.42 -2.79
CA HIS A 25 4.42 3.31 -3.05
C HIS A 25 5.75 3.75 -3.65
N GLU A 26 5.74 4.76 -4.53
CA GLU A 26 6.88 5.25 -5.30
C GLU A 26 7.75 6.27 -4.55
N ASP A 27 7.38 6.66 -3.33
CA ASP A 27 8.13 7.63 -2.53
C ASP A 27 9.58 7.13 -2.29
N PRO A 28 10.62 7.83 -2.80
CA PRO A 28 12.02 7.39 -2.69
C PRO A 28 12.55 7.39 -1.25
N THR A 29 11.99 8.24 -0.38
CA THR A 29 12.30 8.27 1.06
C THR A 29 11.64 7.12 1.80
N ALA A 30 10.68 6.48 1.15
CA ALA A 30 9.91 5.35 1.62
C ALA A 30 10.40 4.03 1.04
N GLY A 31 11.71 3.87 0.81
CA GLY A 31 12.37 2.75 0.12
C GLY A 31 11.52 1.48 -0.04
N HIS A 32 10.86 1.33 -1.21
CA HIS A 32 10.06 0.17 -1.64
C HIS A 32 9.43 -0.65 -0.50
N LEU A 33 8.74 0.01 0.42
CA LEU A 33 8.25 -0.66 1.61
C LEU A 33 7.10 -1.58 1.20
N GLY A 34 7.22 -2.86 1.54
CA GLY A 34 6.21 -3.85 1.21
C GLY A 34 4.79 -3.47 1.66
N THR A 35 3.82 -4.27 1.24
CA THR A 35 2.37 -4.07 1.41
C THR A 35 1.96 -3.40 2.72
N TYR A 36 2.49 -3.88 3.85
CA TYR A 36 2.12 -3.40 5.19
C TYR A 36 2.39 -1.90 5.39
N LYS A 37 3.55 -1.39 4.99
CA LYS A 37 3.91 0.01 5.28
C LYS A 37 3.23 0.97 4.31
N THR A 38 3.04 0.56 3.06
CA THR A 38 2.20 1.29 2.10
C THR A 38 0.76 1.41 2.66
N TYR A 39 0.19 0.29 3.14
CA TYR A 39 -1.13 0.28 3.76
C TYR A 39 -1.21 1.14 5.03
N ALA A 40 -0.22 1.06 5.92
CA ALA A 40 -0.18 1.79 7.18
C ALA A 40 -0.22 3.31 6.99
N ARG A 41 0.40 3.82 5.92
CA ARG A 41 0.38 5.24 5.54
C ARG A 41 -0.94 5.63 4.88
N LEU A 42 -1.48 4.76 4.03
CA LEU A 42 -2.78 5.03 3.40
C LEU A 42 -3.89 5.14 4.44
N ARG A 43 -3.96 4.20 5.40
CA ARG A 43 -5.02 4.19 6.43
C ARG A 43 -4.96 5.36 7.41
N SER A 44 -3.86 6.12 7.47
CA SER A 44 -3.77 7.31 8.31
C SER A 44 -4.42 8.54 7.67
N CYS A 45 -4.64 8.51 6.35
CA CYS A 45 -5.11 9.67 5.57
C CYS A 45 -6.40 9.39 4.78
N TYR A 46 -6.61 8.14 4.37
CA TYR A 46 -7.66 7.75 3.42
C TYR A 46 -8.40 6.49 3.86
N PHE A 47 -9.58 6.31 3.28
CA PHE A 47 -10.39 5.11 3.46
C PHE A 47 -10.98 4.62 2.14
N TRP A 48 -11.07 3.30 1.97
CA TRP A 48 -12.01 2.67 1.03
C TRP A 48 -12.28 1.22 1.45
N PRO A 49 -13.43 0.63 1.10
CA PRO A 49 -13.66 -0.79 1.38
C PRO A 49 -12.60 -1.67 0.70
N GLY A 50 -11.94 -2.54 1.48
CA GLY A 50 -10.92 -3.46 0.99
C GLY A 50 -9.52 -2.87 0.78
N MET A 51 -9.16 -1.74 1.42
CA MET A 51 -7.85 -1.08 1.25
C MET A 51 -6.66 -2.02 1.28
N TYR A 52 -6.60 -2.91 2.27
CA TYR A 52 -5.47 -3.82 2.43
C TYR A 52 -5.30 -4.71 1.20
N ARG A 53 -6.39 -5.33 0.72
CA ARG A 53 -6.37 -6.20 -0.46
C ARG A 53 -5.98 -5.45 -1.73
N THR A 54 -6.53 -4.24 -1.95
CA THR A 54 -6.13 -3.41 -3.10
C THR A 54 -4.65 -3.03 -3.03
N THR A 55 -4.16 -2.69 -1.83
CA THR A 55 -2.74 -2.35 -1.60
C THR A 55 -1.84 -3.55 -1.85
N GLU A 56 -2.24 -4.72 -1.37
CA GLU A 56 -1.50 -5.96 -1.58
C GLU A 56 -1.39 -6.31 -3.05
N THR A 57 -2.50 -6.32 -3.79
CA THR A 57 -2.51 -6.59 -5.23
C THR A 57 -1.62 -5.60 -5.98
N TYR A 58 -1.68 -4.32 -5.64
CA TYR A 58 -0.86 -3.28 -6.27
C TYR A 58 0.65 -3.47 -6.01
N VAL A 59 1.03 -3.71 -4.75
CA VAL A 59 2.45 -3.92 -4.42
C VAL A 59 2.98 -5.24 -5.00
N GLN A 60 2.14 -6.27 -5.09
CA GLN A 60 2.50 -7.54 -5.73
C GLN A 60 2.66 -7.40 -7.24
N SER A 61 1.98 -6.48 -7.93
CA SER A 61 2.17 -6.23 -9.36
C SER A 61 3.38 -5.32 -9.67
N CYS A 62 4.03 -4.75 -8.66
CA CYS A 62 5.21 -3.91 -8.84
C CYS A 62 6.46 -4.74 -9.21
N VAL A 63 6.91 -4.61 -10.46
CA VAL A 63 8.08 -5.30 -11.02
C VAL A 63 9.36 -5.06 -10.20
N PRO A 64 9.73 -3.82 -9.81
CA PRO A 64 10.85 -3.58 -8.91
C PRO A 64 10.78 -4.33 -7.56
N CYS A 65 9.58 -4.48 -6.99
CA CYS A 65 9.38 -5.23 -5.75
C CYS A 65 9.49 -6.74 -5.95
N GLN A 66 9.08 -7.26 -7.11
CA GLN A 66 9.20 -8.68 -7.46
C GLN A 66 10.67 -9.09 -7.59
N HIS A 67 11.50 -8.30 -8.27
CA HIS A 67 12.93 -8.60 -8.45
C HIS A 67 13.74 -8.64 -7.14
N ARG A 68 13.26 -7.98 -6.08
CA ARG A 68 13.93 -7.91 -4.77
C ARG A 68 13.57 -9.05 -3.83
N LYS A 69 12.48 -9.78 -4.07
CA LYS A 69 12.17 -10.98 -3.29
C LYS A 69 13.12 -12.08 -3.78
N PRO A 70 14.09 -12.55 -2.96
CA PRO A 70 14.84 -13.72 -3.35
C PRO A 70 13.85 -14.87 -3.52
N SER A 71 13.85 -15.49 -4.70
CA SER A 71 13.31 -16.82 -4.85
C SER A 71 13.91 -17.65 -3.72
N ARG A 72 13.08 -18.13 -2.79
CA ARG A 72 13.49 -19.22 -1.93
C ARG A 72 13.79 -20.36 -2.89
N HIS A 73 15.05 -20.51 -3.27
CA HIS A 73 15.50 -21.72 -3.93
C HIS A 73 15.09 -22.83 -2.97
N ALA A 74 14.14 -23.64 -3.39
CA ALA A 74 13.85 -24.89 -2.75
C ALA A 74 15.19 -25.61 -2.64
N SER A 75 15.61 -25.90 -1.41
CA SER A 75 16.67 -26.86 -1.19
C SER A 75 16.20 -28.17 -1.80
N ASP A 76 16.77 -28.51 -2.96
CA ASP A 76 16.88 -29.87 -3.46
C ASP A 76 17.51 -30.71 -2.34
N GLY A 77 16.81 -31.77 -1.95
CA GLY A 77 17.23 -32.76 -0.97
C GLY A 77 16.38 -34.00 -1.13
#